data_AF-A0A7X8N7F2-F1
#
_entry.id   AF-A0A7X8N7F2-F1
#
_cell.length_a   1.000
_cell.length_b   1.000
_cell.length_c   1.000
_cell.angle_alpha   90.00
_cell.angle_beta   90.00
_cell.angle_gamma   90.00
#
_symmetry.space_group_name_H-M   'P 1'
#
loop_
_entity.id
_entity.type
_entity.pdbx_description
1 polymer ?
#
loop_
_entity_poly.entity_id
_entity_poly.type
_entity_poly.pdbx_seq_one_letter_code
_entity_poly.pdbx_strand_id
1 'polypeptide(L)' 'MDAYKNQSFLKLTIRFGFMFLVVVTILKIVISTVKNGGISGMTDEYFGVNTWQQFVKIQLVISAIYGAFMAGYYKFIKK' A
#
# COMPACT_ATOMS: atom_id res chain seq x y z
N MET A 1 -2.14 19.44 21.32
CA MET A 1 -1.33 18.28 21.72
C MET A 1 -1.28 17.32 20.55
N ASP A 2 -0.10 17.04 19.99
CA ASP A 2 0.07 16.23 18.78
C ASP A 2 -0.48 14.81 18.95
N ALA A 3 -1.60 14.52 18.30
CA ALA A 3 -2.26 13.21 18.31
C ALA A 3 -1.37 12.06 17.78
N TYR A 4 -0.27 12.40 17.09
CA TYR A 4 0.68 11.46 16.50
C TYR A 4 1.87 11.16 17.42
N LYS A 5 2.26 12.09 18.29
CA LYS A 5 3.45 11.96 19.16
C LYS A 5 3.24 10.92 20.27
N ASN A 6 2.00 10.80 20.73
CA ASN A 6 1.60 9.85 21.79
C ASN A 6 1.18 8.46 21.27
N GLN A 7 1.20 8.22 19.95
CA GLN A 7 0.86 6.91 19.40
C GLN A 7 2.10 6.05 19.17
N SER A 8 1.93 4.73 19.37
CA SER A 8 2.99 3.76 19.06
C SER A 8 3.37 3.85 17.59
N PHE A 9 4.68 3.77 17.31
CA PHE A 9 5.23 3.83 15.95
C PHE A 9 4.57 2.79 15.05
N LEU A 10 4.39 1.56 15.54
CA LEU A 10 3.70 0.49 14.83
C LEU A 10 2.27 0.86 14.44
N LYS A 11 1.54 1.55 15.32
CA LYS A 11 0.16 1.98 15.06
C LYS A 11 0.10 3.00 13.92
N LEU A 12 1.04 3.96 13.89
CA LEU A 12 1.16 4.89 12.77
C LEU A 12 1.58 4.17 11.47
N THR A 13 2.56 3.27 11.55
CA THR A 13 3.07 2.51 10.40
C THR A 13 1.95 1.70 9.74
N ILE A 14 1.17 0.97 10.54
CA ILE A 14 0.02 0.21 10.04
C ILE A 14 -1.02 1.15 9.45
N ARG A 15 -1.33 2.28 10.10
CA ARG A 15 -2.33 3.23 9.60
C ARG A 15 -1.96 3.84 8.24
N PHE A 16 -0.74 4.35 8.11
CA PHE A 16 -0.26 4.94 6.86
C PHE A 16 -0.02 3.88 5.79
N GLY A 17 0.56 2.74 6.17
CA GLY A 17 0.78 1.62 5.27
C GLY A 17 -0.52 1.06 4.72
N PHE A 18 -1.55 0.89 5.55
CA PHE A 18 -2.85 0.39 5.11
C PHE A 18 -3.55 1.37 4.16
N MET A 19 -3.53 2.67 4.49
CA MET A 19 -4.12 3.70 3.62
C MET A 19 -3.42 3.74 2.25
N PHE A 20 -2.08 3.67 2.25
CA PHE A 20 -1.30 3.59 1.01
C PHE A 20 -1.57 2.31 0.22
N LEU A 21 -1.67 1.16 0.90
CA LEU A 21 -1.98 -0.13 0.30
C LEU A 21 -3.30 -0.07 -0.47
N VAL A 22 -4.35 0.45 0.15
CA VAL A 22 -5.68 0.57 -0.50
C VAL A 22 -5.58 1.45 -1.75
N VAL A 23 -4.97 2.62 -1.63
CA VAL A 23 -4.84 3.58 -2.75
C VAL A 23 -4.06 2.98 -3.92
N VAL A 24 -2.89 2.40 -3.65
CA VAL A 24 -2.04 1.79 -4.71
C VAL A 24 -2.72 0.57 -5.34
N THR A 25 -3.53 -0.16 -4.57
CA THR A 25 -4.28 -1.32 -5.09
C THR A 25 -5.32 -0.86 -6.08
N ILE A 26 -6.12 0.15 -5.72
CA ILE A 26 -7.13 0.74 -6.60
C ILE A 26 -6.47 1.30 -7.87
N LEU A 27 -5.37 2.06 -7.72
CA LEU A 27 -4.66 2.62 -8.87
C LEU A 27 -4.15 1.53 -9.82
N LYS A 28 -3.52 0.47 -9.31
CA LYS A 28 -3.05 -0.64 -10.17
C LYS A 28 -4.20 -1.36 -10.88
N ILE A 29 -5.30 -1.62 -10.18
CA ILE A 29 -6.49 -2.25 -10.77
C ILE A 29 -7.03 -1.39 -11.92
N VAL A 30 -7.19 -0.08 -11.70
CA VAL A 30 -7.68 0.85 -12.73
C VAL A 30 -6.73 0.90 -13.92
N ILE A 31 -5.42 1.07 -13.68
CA ILE A 31 -4.40 1.13 -14.74
C ILE A 31 -4.38 -0.16 -15.56
N SER A 32 -4.38 -1.32 -14.90
CA SER A 32 -4.36 -2.62 -15.58
C SER A 32 -5.65 -2.89 -16.35
N THR A 33 -6.80 -2.49 -15.81
CA THR A 33 -8.09 -2.61 -16.51
C THR A 33 -8.11 -1.78 -17.79
N VAL A 34 -7.61 -0.55 -17.77
CA VAL A 34 -7.52 0.31 -18.95
C VAL A 34 -6.50 -0.22 -19.96
N LYS A 35 -5.34 -0.69 -19.47
CA LYS A 35 -4.22 -1.15 -20.32
C LYS A 35 -4.52 -2.49 -21.00
N ASN A 36 -5.18 -3.42 -20.31
CA ASN A 36 -5.39 -4.79 -20.79
C ASN A 36 -6.80 -5.03 -21.33
N GLY A 37 -7.55 -3.97 -21.65
CA GLY A 37 -8.83 -4.08 -22.34
C GLY A 37 -9.99 -4.63 -21.49
N GLY A 38 -9.94 -4.48 -20.17
CA GLY A 38 -11.03 -4.83 -19.27
C GLY A 38 -10.62 -5.67 -18.06
N ILE A 39 -11.64 -6.15 -17.34
CA ILE A 39 -11.47 -6.86 -16.06
C ILE A 39 -10.73 -8.19 -16.26
N SER A 40 -10.98 -8.91 -17.36
CA SER A 40 -10.33 -10.19 -17.67
C SER A 40 -8.81 -10.06 -17.76
N GLY A 41 -8.31 -9.03 -18.45
CA GLY A 41 -6.87 -8.79 -18.57
C GLY A 41 -6.22 -8.40 -17.24
N MET A 42 -6.94 -7.71 -16.35
CA MET A 42 -6.48 -7.41 -15.00
C MET A 42 -6.40 -8.67 -14.12
N THR A 43 -7.39 -9.57 -14.23
CA THR A 43 -7.37 -10.85 -13.50
C THR A 43 -6.22 -11.74 -13.94
N ASP A 44 -5.91 -11.81 -15.23
CA ASP A 44 -4.79 -12.61 -15.73
C ASP A 44 -3.44 -12.02 -15.29
N GLU A 45 -3.31 -10.69 -15.28
CA GLU A 45 -2.07 -10.03 -14.86
C GLU A 45 -1.78 -10.21 -13.36
N TYR A 46 -2.78 -9.99 -12.49
CA TYR A 46 -2.57 -9.89 -11.04
C TYR A 46 -3.17 -11.01 -10.20
N PHE A 47 -4.14 -11.77 -10.72
CA PHE A 47 -4.86 -12.79 -9.96
C PHE A 47 -4.69 -14.20 -10.53
N GLY A 48 -3.77 -14.38 -11.48
CA GLY A 48 -3.37 -15.69 -11.98
C GLY A 48 -2.63 -16.52 -10.92
N VAL A 49 -2.65 -17.85 -11.06
CA VAL A 49 -2.12 -18.83 -10.09
C VAL A 49 -0.67 -18.54 -9.66
N ASN A 50 0.14 -18.02 -10.59
CA ASN A 50 1.57 -17.75 -10.35
C ASN A 50 1.85 -16.27 -10.01
N THR A 51 0.91 -15.36 -10.26
CA THR A 51 1.13 -13.90 -10.14
C THR A 51 0.50 -13.29 -8.90
N TRP A 52 -0.56 -13.88 -8.37
CA TRP A 52 -1.31 -13.33 -7.22
C TRP A 52 -0.45 -13.18 -5.96
N GLN A 53 0.39 -14.18 -5.65
CA GLN A 53 1.27 -14.11 -4.48
C GLN A 53 2.31 -12.99 -4.63
N GLN A 54 2.87 -12.86 -5.83
CA GLN A 54 3.86 -11.83 -6.13
C GLN A 54 3.23 -10.44 -6.07
N PHE A 55 2.02 -10.28 -6.59
CA PHE A 55 1.25 -9.05 -6.51
C PHE A 55 1.05 -8.63 -5.05
N VAL A 56 0.51 -9.53 -4.21
CA VAL A 56 0.27 -9.26 -2.78
C VAL A 56 1.57 -8.97 -2.04
N LYS A 57 2.63 -9.75 -2.29
CA LYS A 57 3.94 -9.57 -1.65
C LYS A 57 4.54 -8.20 -1.95
N ILE A 58 4.57 -7.80 -3.22
CA ILE A 58 5.07 -6.48 -3.63
C ILE A 58 4.24 -5.38 -2.98
N GLN A 59 2.91 -5.53 -2.99
CA GLN A 59 1.99 -4.55 -2.41
C GLN A 59 2.22 -4.36 -0.91
N LEU A 60 2.40 -5.46 -0.18
CA LEU A 60 2.67 -5.43 1.26
C LEU A 60 4.03 -4.83 1.57
N VAL A 61 5.08 -5.20 0.83
CA VAL A 61 6.44 -4.67 1.04
C VAL A 61 6.48 -3.17 0.82
N ILE A 62 5.96 -2.69 -0.31
CA ILE A 62 6.02 -1.26 -0.64
C ILE A 62 5.16 -0.42 0.34
N SER A 63 4.03 -0.96 0.77
CA SER A 63 3.15 -0.31 1.74
C SER A 63 3.73 -0.31 3.15
N ALA A 64 4.41 -1.37 3.57
CA ALA A 64 5.10 -1.43 4.84
C ALA A 64 6.27 -0.43 4.89
N ILE A 65 7.05 -0.34 3.80
CA ILE A 65 8.13 0.64 3.67
C ILE A 65 7.55 2.06 3.75
N TYR A 66 6.54 2.37 2.94
CA TYR A 66 5.89 3.68 2.96
C TYR A 66 5.32 4.03 4.33
N GLY A 67 4.61 3.10 4.95
CA GLY A 67 4.05 3.27 6.29
C GLY A 67 5.12 3.56 7.33
N ALA A 68 6.26 2.85 7.29
CA ALA A 68 7.37 3.04 8.21
C ALA A 68 8.06 4.40 8.01
N PHE A 69 8.26 4.82 6.75
CA PHE A 69 8.79 6.14 6.42
C PHE A 69 7.88 7.25 6.92
N MET A 70 6.56 7.15 6.65
CA MET A 70 5.60 8.14 7.11
C MET A 70 5.49 8.18 8.63
N ALA A 71 5.42 7.03 9.29
CA ALA A 71 5.43 6.97 10.75
C ALA A 71 6.70 7.59 11.34
N GLY A 72 7.86 7.36 10.70
CA GLY A 72 9.13 7.96 11.08
C GLY A 72 9.11 9.47 10.93
N TYR A 73 8.64 9.97 9.78
CA TYR A 73 8.51 11.39 9.51
C TYR A 73 7.59 12.09 10.52
N TYR A 74 6.39 11.57 10.74
CA TYR A 74 5.42 12.16 11.67
C TYR A 74 5.83 12.07 13.15
N LYS A 75 6.64 11.08 13.51
CA LYS A 75 7.06 10.88 14.90
C LYS A 75 8.37 11.59 15.26
N PHE A 76 9.34 11.61 14.34
CA PHE A 76 10.71 12.07 14.63
C PHE A 76 11.07 13.39 13.95
N ILE A 77 10.47 13.72 12.80
CA ILE A 77 10.87 14.89 12.00
C ILE A 77 9.84 16.02 12.12
N LYS A 78 8.55 15.68 12.01
CA LYS A 78 7.46 16.65 12.16
C LYS A 78 7.34 17.03 13.64
N LYS A 79 7.72 18.27 13.97
CA LYS A 79 7.80 18.79 15.33
C LYS A 79 6.45 19.17 15.90
#